data_AF-A0A7W8YBQ1-F1
#
_entry.id   AF-A0A7W8YBQ1-F1
#
_cell.length_a   1.000
_cell.length_b   1.000
_cell.length_c   1.000
_cell.angle_alpha   90.00
_cell.angle_beta   90.00
_cell.angle_gamma   90.00
#
_symmetry.space_group_name_H-M   'P 1'
#
loop_
_entity.id
_entity.type
_entity.pdbx_description
1 polymer ?
#
loop_
_entity_poly.entity_id
_entity_poly.type
_entity_poly.pdbx_seq_one_letter_code
_entity_poly.pdbx_strand_id
1 'polypeptide(L)'
;MKFFRILTACLVVSSCLTLTACGNSPAKDSMDADLTIEIRPDGTTIGQTYRLVCLEGQPAEGTDHPRAAASCEVLLNHGEQLRALPRKDQICTEIYGGPQEATITGTFNGESVIKQLSRTNGCEIREWNLFEPLVGPGGAEGI
;
A
#
# COMPACT_ATOMS: atom_id res chain seq x y z
N MET A 1 7.91 61.02 60.77
CA MET A 1 6.61 60.86 61.45
C MET A 1 5.55 60.51 60.42
N LYS A 2 4.72 59.49 60.70
CA LYS A 2 3.61 58.90 59.91
C LYS A 2 4.07 57.99 58.75
N PHE A 3 4.32 56.70 58.93
CA PHE A 3 3.40 55.56 59.18
C PHE A 3 2.18 55.54 58.25
N PHE A 4 2.23 54.71 57.21
CA PHE A 4 1.08 53.92 56.77
C PHE A 4 1.57 52.61 56.12
N ARG A 5 1.34 51.51 56.83
CA ARG A 5 1.53 50.12 56.39
C ARG A 5 0.28 49.69 55.65
N ILE A 6 0.39 49.17 54.43
CA ILE A 6 -0.65 48.31 53.85
C ILE A 6 0.06 47.13 53.15
N LEU A 7 -0.09 45.96 53.76
CA LEU A 7 0.19 44.66 53.17
C LEU A 7 -0.84 44.41 52.05
N THR A 8 -0.40 44.06 50.85
CA THR A 8 -1.24 43.25 49.94
C THR A 8 -0.34 42.37 49.10
N ALA A 9 -0.27 41.10 49.50
CA ALA A 9 0.35 40.03 48.75
C ALA A 9 -0.70 39.48 47.76
N CYS A 10 -0.41 39.51 46.46
CA CYS A 10 -1.02 38.65 45.47
C CYS A 10 0.09 37.92 44.73
N LEU A 11 0.35 36.69 45.16
CA LEU A 11 1.11 35.70 44.41
C LEU A 11 0.38 35.44 43.08
N VAL A 12 1.00 35.82 41.96
CA VAL A 12 0.56 35.38 40.63
C VAL A 12 1.49 34.23 40.23
N VAL A 13 1.12 33.01 40.59
CA VAL A 13 1.76 31.79 40.11
C VAL A 13 1.34 31.61 38.65
N SER A 14 2.14 32.15 37.73
CA SER A 14 1.96 31.92 36.29
C SER A 14 2.47 30.54 35.92
N SER A 15 1.62 29.54 36.11
CA SER A 15 1.86 28.16 35.68
C SER A 15 1.73 28.08 34.16
N CYS A 16 2.86 27.99 33.46
CA CYS A 16 2.92 27.71 32.02
C CYS A 16 2.53 26.23 31.80
N LEU A 17 1.27 25.97 31.42
CA LEU A 17 0.87 24.64 30.95
C LEU A 17 1.42 24.44 29.54
N THR A 18 2.57 23.78 29.44
CA THR A 18 3.08 23.27 28.17
C THR A 18 2.26 22.04 27.78
N LEU A 19 1.31 22.20 26.86
CA LEU A 19 0.74 21.06 26.13
C LEU A 19 1.75 20.60 25.08
N THR A 20 2.75 19.84 25.48
CA THR A 20 3.56 19.06 24.54
C THR A 20 2.75 17.82 24.15
N ALA A 21 1.90 17.99 23.14
CA ALA A 21 1.21 16.87 22.49
C ALA A 21 2.19 16.15 21.58
N CYS A 22 2.96 15.20 22.11
CA CYS A 22 3.64 14.20 21.30
C CYS A 22 2.58 13.21 20.77
N GLY A 23 1.93 13.57 19.66
CA GLY A 23 1.14 12.62 18.89
C GLY A 23 2.08 11.66 18.16
N ASN A 24 2.55 10.62 18.84
CA ASN A 24 3.21 9.49 18.18
C ASN A 24 2.10 8.56 17.65
N SER A 25 1.47 8.96 16.54
CA SER A 25 0.68 8.00 15.76
C SER A 25 1.59 6.83 15.42
N PRO A 26 1.22 5.56 15.71
CA PRO A 26 1.98 4.45 15.19
C PRO A 26 2.04 4.67 13.68
N ALA A 27 3.25 4.69 13.13
CA ALA A 27 3.44 4.66 11.69
C ALA A 27 2.57 3.51 11.18
N LYS A 28 1.70 3.80 10.22
CA LYS A 28 0.87 2.79 9.55
C LYS A 28 1.83 1.69 9.12
N ASP A 29 1.67 0.51 9.72
CA ASP A 29 2.70 -0.52 9.85
C ASP A 29 3.51 -0.65 8.55
N SER A 30 4.81 -0.35 8.63
CA SER A 30 5.75 -0.47 7.52
C SER A 30 5.72 -1.88 6.93
N MET A 31 5.97 -2.04 5.63
CA MET A 31 6.08 -3.35 4.99
C MET A 31 7.35 -3.47 4.16
N ASP A 32 7.83 -4.71 4.03
CA ASP A 32 8.92 -5.07 3.14
C ASP A 32 8.43 -6.06 2.09
N ALA A 33 8.90 -5.93 0.85
CA ALA A 33 8.64 -6.92 -0.20
C ALA A 33 9.78 -6.97 -1.21
N ASP A 34 9.98 -8.16 -1.78
CA ASP A 34 10.81 -8.38 -2.97
C ASP A 34 9.99 -9.27 -3.90
N LEU A 35 9.45 -8.66 -4.97
CA LEU A 35 8.48 -9.28 -5.86
C LEU A 35 8.98 -9.27 -7.30
N THR A 36 8.78 -10.40 -7.97
CA THR A 36 8.84 -10.51 -9.43
C THR A 36 7.41 -10.48 -9.97
N ILE A 37 7.15 -9.59 -10.91
CA ILE A 37 5.86 -9.35 -11.53
C ILE A 37 5.97 -9.68 -13.02
N GLU A 38 5.30 -10.74 -13.46
CA GLU A 38 5.19 -11.11 -14.86
C GLU A 38 3.82 -10.74 -15.39
N ILE A 39 3.75 -10.07 -16.54
CA ILE A 39 2.50 -9.66 -17.17
C ILE A 39 2.42 -10.33 -18.54
N ARG A 40 1.27 -10.95 -18.81
CA ARG A 40 0.90 -11.58 -20.08
C ARG A 40 -0.21 -10.74 -20.73
N PRO A 41 0.11 -9.82 -21.65
CA PRO A 41 -0.90 -8.94 -22.25
C PRO A 41 -1.97 -9.69 -23.06
N ASP A 42 -1.63 -10.86 -23.59
CA ASP A 42 -2.51 -11.74 -24.38
C ASP A 42 -3.01 -12.96 -23.60
N GLY A 43 -2.68 -13.04 -22.30
CA GLY A 43 -3.03 -14.17 -21.43
C GLY A 43 -2.18 -15.43 -21.61
N THR A 44 -1.15 -15.40 -22.46
CA THR A 44 -0.33 -16.59 -22.74
C THR A 44 1.17 -16.31 -22.70
N THR A 45 1.64 -15.25 -23.36
CA THR A 45 3.05 -14.94 -23.49
C THR A 45 3.45 -13.87 -22.51
N ILE A 46 4.55 -14.07 -21.76
CA ILE A 46 5.11 -13.04 -20.90
C ILE A 46 5.62 -11.90 -21.79
N GLY A 47 4.94 -10.75 -21.72
CA GLY A 47 5.30 -9.56 -22.48
C GLY A 47 6.16 -8.59 -21.68
N GLN A 48 6.00 -8.58 -20.35
CA GLN A 48 6.77 -7.73 -19.43
C GLN A 48 7.12 -8.50 -18.16
N THR A 49 8.30 -8.21 -17.62
CA THR A 49 8.74 -8.69 -16.30
C THR A 49 9.37 -7.52 -15.56
N TYR A 50 8.98 -7.35 -14.30
CA TYR A 50 9.54 -6.35 -13.41
C TYR A 50 9.93 -6.96 -12.07
N ARG A 51 10.93 -6.37 -11.43
CA ARG A 51 11.24 -6.54 -10.03
C ARG A 51 10.83 -5.29 -9.24
N LEU A 52 10.15 -5.50 -8.13
CA LEU A 52 9.78 -4.47 -7.17
C LEU A 52 10.36 -4.83 -5.80
N VAL A 53 11.22 -3.96 -5.29
CA VAL A 53 11.74 -4.06 -3.91
C VAL A 53 11.18 -2.89 -3.11
N CYS A 54 10.45 -3.19 -2.05
CA CYS A 54 9.96 -2.21 -1.08
C CYS A 54 10.65 -2.45 0.25
N LEU A 55 11.24 -1.41 0.84
CA LEU A 55 11.76 -1.41 2.20
C LEU A 55 11.06 -0.30 2.98
N GLU A 56 10.52 -0.63 4.14
CA GLU A 56 9.73 0.29 4.97
C GLU A 56 8.61 1.01 4.17
N GLY A 57 8.00 0.31 3.22
CA GLY A 57 6.94 0.82 2.35
C GLY A 57 7.41 1.80 1.26
N GLN A 58 8.72 1.95 1.02
CA GLN A 58 9.29 2.79 -0.02
C GLN A 58 10.09 1.97 -1.05
N PRO A 59 10.17 2.39 -2.32
CA PRO A 59 11.02 1.74 -3.31
C PRO A 59 12.48 1.69 -2.87
N ALA A 60 13.12 0.54 -3.05
CA ALA A 60 14.51 0.30 -2.69
C ALA A 60 15.36 -0.08 -3.92
N GLU A 61 16.67 -0.18 -3.69
CA GLU A 61 17.65 -0.60 -4.69
C GLU A 61 17.28 -1.94 -5.33
N GLY A 62 17.50 -2.08 -6.64
CA GLY A 62 17.16 -3.28 -7.41
C GLY A 62 15.73 -3.31 -7.93
N THR A 63 14.91 -2.28 -7.66
CA THR A 63 13.61 -2.07 -8.30
C THR A 63 13.78 -1.56 -9.73
N ASP A 64 13.06 -2.16 -10.68
CA ASP A 64 12.93 -1.70 -12.07
C ASP A 64 11.47 -1.39 -12.46
N HIS A 65 10.52 -1.58 -11.53
CA HIS A 65 9.10 -1.38 -11.77
C HIS A 65 8.75 0.09 -12.09
N PRO A 66 8.04 0.39 -13.21
CA PRO A 66 7.85 1.76 -13.70
C PRO A 66 7.00 2.64 -12.79
N ARG A 67 6.23 2.04 -11.86
CA ARG A 67 5.36 2.75 -10.90
C ARG A 67 5.71 2.43 -9.44
N ALA A 68 6.99 2.18 -9.17
CA ALA A 68 7.48 1.68 -7.89
C ALA A 68 6.86 2.32 -6.64
N ALA A 69 6.80 3.66 -6.58
CA ALA A 69 6.24 4.35 -5.40
C ALA A 69 4.76 3.99 -5.16
N ALA A 70 3.93 4.04 -6.21
CA ALA A 70 2.52 3.65 -6.13
C ALA A 70 2.36 2.14 -5.84
N SER A 71 3.27 1.32 -6.36
CA SER A 71 3.29 -0.12 -6.09
C SER A 71 3.59 -0.42 -4.62
N CYS A 72 4.57 0.26 -4.00
CA CYS A 72 4.83 0.09 -2.57
C CYS A 72 3.69 0.65 -1.72
N GLU A 73 3.08 1.76 -2.10
CA GLU A 73 1.92 2.33 -1.40
C GLU A 73 0.71 1.37 -1.39
N VAL A 74 0.41 0.72 -2.51
CA VAL A 74 -0.70 -0.23 -2.54
C VAL A 74 -0.42 -1.47 -1.71
N LEU A 75 0.84 -1.92 -1.65
CA LEU A 75 1.23 -3.03 -0.78
C LEU A 75 1.19 -2.66 0.70
N LEU A 76 1.51 -1.43 1.07
CA LEU A 76 1.35 -0.94 2.44
C LEU A 76 -0.11 -1.02 2.91
N ASN A 77 -1.06 -0.72 2.03
CA ASN A 77 -2.48 -0.70 2.38
C ASN A 77 -3.19 -2.05 2.18
N HIS A 78 -2.72 -2.87 1.24
CA HIS A 78 -3.45 -4.04 0.74
C HIS A 78 -2.59 -5.28 0.50
N GLY A 79 -1.31 -5.27 0.85
CA GLY A 79 -0.38 -6.35 0.51
C GLY A 79 -0.73 -7.72 1.08
N GLU A 80 -1.45 -7.79 2.21
CA GLU A 80 -2.01 -9.04 2.73
C GLU A 80 -2.95 -9.75 1.73
N GLN A 81 -3.57 -9.00 0.81
CA GLN A 81 -4.41 -9.58 -0.24
C GLN A 81 -3.60 -10.41 -1.25
N LEU A 82 -2.27 -10.27 -1.33
CA LEU A 82 -1.42 -11.14 -2.15
C LEU A 82 -1.51 -12.62 -1.75
N ARG A 83 -1.82 -12.92 -0.48
CA ARG A 83 -2.02 -14.28 0.03
C ARG A 83 -3.49 -14.65 0.21
N ALA A 84 -4.41 -13.72 0.00
CA ALA A 84 -5.83 -13.99 0.13
C ALA A 84 -6.29 -14.99 -0.94
N LEU A 85 -7.06 -15.98 -0.51
CA LEU A 85 -7.72 -16.93 -1.39
C LEU A 85 -9.11 -16.41 -1.78
N PRO A 86 -9.57 -16.66 -3.01
CA PRO A 86 -10.95 -16.38 -3.40
C PRO A 86 -11.94 -17.06 -2.45
N ARG A 87 -13.02 -16.36 -2.09
CA ARG A 87 -14.07 -16.96 -1.26
C ARG A 87 -14.88 -17.94 -2.12
N LYS A 88 -15.11 -19.14 -1.59
CA LYS A 88 -15.77 -20.24 -2.32
C LYS A 88 -17.21 -19.96 -2.72
N ASP A 89 -17.89 -19.10 -1.98
CA ASP A 89 -19.29 -18.70 -2.16
C ASP A 89 -19.43 -17.31 -2.79
N GLN A 90 -18.33 -16.74 -3.31
CA GLN A 90 -18.37 -15.44 -3.94
C GLN A 90 -19.11 -15.49 -5.28
N ILE A 91 -20.19 -14.72 -5.36
CA ILE A 91 -20.90 -14.50 -6.63
C ILE A 91 -20.18 -13.39 -7.40
N CYS A 92 -19.77 -13.70 -8.62
CA CYS A 92 -19.07 -12.80 -9.53
C CYS A 92 -19.90 -12.59 -10.79
N THR A 93 -19.80 -11.41 -11.40
CA THR A 93 -20.39 -11.17 -12.73
C THR A 93 -19.51 -11.77 -13.81
N GLU A 94 -20.10 -12.35 -14.85
CA GLU A 94 -19.38 -12.89 -16.02
C GLU A 94 -18.95 -11.80 -17.02
N ILE A 95 -18.49 -10.64 -16.51
CA ILE A 95 -17.98 -9.55 -17.33
C ILE A 95 -16.53 -9.85 -17.66
N TYR A 96 -16.26 -10.06 -18.94
CA TYR A 96 -14.92 -10.25 -19.47
C TYR A 96 -14.22 -8.89 -19.67
N GLY A 97 -13.15 -8.65 -18.93
CA GLY A 97 -12.38 -7.41 -18.97
C GLY A 97 -11.26 -7.40 -20.01
N GLY A 98 -10.76 -8.58 -20.39
CA GLY A 98 -9.70 -8.75 -21.39
C GLY A 98 -8.85 -10.00 -21.12
N PRO A 99 -7.93 -10.34 -22.04
CA PRO A 99 -7.13 -11.56 -21.94
C PRO A 99 -5.96 -11.45 -20.96
N GLN A 100 -5.68 -10.26 -20.43
CA GLN A 100 -4.49 -10.01 -19.63
C GLN A 100 -4.47 -10.89 -18.38
N GLU A 101 -3.31 -11.49 -18.14
CA GLU A 101 -2.97 -12.18 -16.91
C GLU A 101 -1.70 -11.59 -16.30
N ALA A 102 -1.54 -11.74 -14.99
CA ALA A 102 -0.30 -11.43 -14.31
C ALA A 102 0.01 -12.45 -13.22
N THR A 103 1.29 -12.69 -13.00
CA THR A 103 1.78 -13.55 -11.92
C THR A 103 2.76 -12.76 -11.06
N ILE A 104 2.47 -12.66 -9.77
CA ILE A 104 3.29 -11.98 -8.78
C ILE A 104 3.87 -13.06 -7.87
N THR A 105 5.20 -13.14 -7.80
CA THR A 105 5.93 -14.09 -6.95
C THR A 105 6.96 -13.37 -6.10
N GLY A 106 7.40 -13.98 -5.00
CA GLY A 106 8.46 -13.42 -4.15
C GLY A 106 8.08 -13.47 -2.68
N THR A 107 8.40 -12.41 -1.94
CA THR A 107 8.08 -12.28 -0.50
C THR A 107 7.36 -10.98 -0.18
N PHE A 108 6.48 -11.04 0.80
CA PHE A 108 5.83 -9.88 1.44
C PHE A 108 5.85 -10.09 2.96
N ASN A 109 6.48 -9.16 3.69
CA ASN A 109 6.76 -9.27 5.13
C ASN A 109 7.44 -10.59 5.52
N GLY A 110 8.38 -11.05 4.69
CA GLY A 110 9.17 -12.26 4.93
C GLY A 110 8.48 -13.58 4.58
N GLU A 111 7.18 -13.58 4.25
CA GLU A 111 6.49 -14.80 3.80
C GLU A 111 6.35 -14.86 2.28
N SER A 112 6.48 -16.07 1.74
CA SER A 112 6.36 -16.30 0.30
C SER A 112 4.96 -15.99 -0.23
N VAL A 113 4.91 -15.39 -1.41
CA VAL A 113 3.66 -15.10 -2.12
C VAL A 113 3.71 -15.65 -3.54
N ILE A 114 2.56 -16.16 -3.99
CA ILE A 114 2.27 -16.47 -5.40
C ILE A 114 0.84 -16.02 -5.64
N LYS A 115 0.66 -14.89 -6.33
CA LYS A 115 -0.66 -14.36 -6.72
C LYS A 115 -0.77 -14.40 -8.23
N GLN A 116 -1.87 -14.99 -8.71
CA GLN A 116 -2.28 -14.89 -10.10
C GLN A 116 -3.42 -13.90 -10.18
N LEU A 117 -3.34 -12.99 -11.15
CA LEU A 117 -4.38 -12.01 -11.45
C LEU A 117 -4.84 -12.25 -12.89
N SER A 118 -6.13 -12.14 -13.10
CA SER A 118 -6.79 -12.26 -14.40
C SER A 118 -7.91 -11.23 -14.49
N ARG A 119 -8.57 -11.15 -15.64
CA ARG A 119 -9.64 -10.18 -15.88
C ARG A 119 -10.86 -10.86 -16.49
N THR A 120 -11.13 -12.12 -16.15
CA THR A 120 -12.15 -12.94 -16.85
C THR A 120 -13.56 -12.80 -16.27
N ASN A 121 -13.68 -12.33 -15.02
CA ASN A 121 -14.94 -12.02 -14.37
C ASN A 121 -14.82 -10.78 -13.46
N GLY A 122 -15.95 -10.32 -12.91
CA GLY A 122 -16.01 -9.08 -12.12
C GLY A 122 -15.28 -9.12 -10.77
N CYS A 123 -15.02 -10.29 -10.21
CA CYS A 123 -14.23 -10.42 -9.00
C CYS A 123 -12.74 -10.30 -9.29
N GLU A 124 -12.29 -10.97 -10.35
CA GLU A 124 -10.91 -10.91 -10.82
C GLU A 124 -10.55 -9.51 -11.33
N ILE A 125 -11.46 -8.85 -12.07
CA ILE A 125 -11.26 -7.44 -12.48
C ILE A 125 -11.11 -6.52 -11.26
N ARG A 126 -11.89 -6.76 -10.19
CA ARG A 126 -11.75 -5.97 -8.97
C ARG A 126 -10.39 -6.18 -8.31
N GLU A 127 -9.90 -7.41 -8.28
CA GLU A 127 -8.60 -7.73 -7.71
C GLU A 127 -7.46 -7.17 -8.57
N TRP A 128 -7.58 -7.26 -9.90
CA TRP A 128 -6.69 -6.59 -10.83
C TRP A 128 -6.61 -5.10 -10.55
N ASN A 129 -7.76 -4.44 -10.43
CA ASN A 129 -7.84 -3.00 -10.17
C ASN A 129 -7.24 -2.62 -8.81
N LEU A 130 -7.35 -3.50 -7.80
CA LEU A 130 -6.69 -3.31 -6.51
C LEU A 130 -5.18 -3.27 -6.67
N PHE A 131 -4.60 -4.18 -7.45
CA PHE A 131 -3.16 -4.24 -7.71
C PHE A 131 -2.75 -3.55 -9.00
N GLU A 132 -3.57 -2.66 -9.54
CA GLU A 132 -3.31 -1.94 -10.78
C GLU A 132 -1.95 -1.24 -10.75
N PRO A 133 -1.48 -0.62 -9.64
CA PRO A 133 -0.12 -0.11 -9.50
C PRO A 133 1.01 -1.11 -9.72
N LEU A 134 0.78 -2.42 -9.59
CA LEU A 134 1.77 -3.48 -9.87
C LEU A 134 1.66 -4.00 -11.31
N VAL A 135 0.45 -4.13 -11.85
CA VAL A 135 0.25 -4.90 -13.11
C VAL A 135 -0.16 -4.07 -14.31
N GLY A 136 -0.47 -2.79 -14.08
CA GLY A 136 -0.90 -1.85 -15.10
C GLY A 136 -2.42 -1.81 -15.23
N PRO A 137 -2.95 -0.86 -16.02
CA PRO A 137 -4.40 -0.64 -16.14
C PRO A 137 -5.14 -1.84 -16.75
N GLY A 138 -4.42 -2.79 -17.36
CA GLY A 138 -5.00 -3.96 -18.00
C GLY A 138 -5.79 -3.64 -19.28
N GLY A 139 -5.84 -2.38 -19.72
CA GLY A 139 -6.44 -1.97 -20.99
C GLY A 139 -5.49 -2.15 -22.17
N ALA A 140 -6.03 -2.12 -23.39
CA ALA A 140 -5.23 -1.91 -24.58
C ALA A 140 -4.72 -0.46 -24.58
N GLU A 141 -3.58 -0.20 -23.96
CA GLU A 141 -2.81 1.02 -24.23
C GLU A 141 -2.32 0.92 -25.68
N GLY A 142 -3.09 1.48 -26.63
CA GLY A 142 -2.74 1.43 -28.05
C GLY A 142 -3.87 1.65 -29.08
N ILE A 143 -5.06 2.12 -28.71
CA ILE A 143 -6.03 2.71 -29.66
C ILE A 143 -6.21 4.20 -29.42
#